data_AF-A0A1W2EEJ2-F1
#
_entry.id   AF-A0A1W2EEJ2-F1
#
_cell.length_a   1.000
_cell.length_b   1.000
_cell.length_c   1.000
_cell.angle_alpha   90.00
_cell.angle_beta   90.00
_cell.angle_gamma   90.00
#
_symmetry.space_group_name_H-M   'P 1'
#
loop_
_entity.id
_entity.type
_entity.pdbx_description
1 polymer ?
#
loop_
_entity_poly.entity_id
_entity_poly.type
_entity_poly.pdbx_seq_one_letter_code
_entity_poly.pdbx_strand_id
1 'polypeptide(L)'
;MTTNTFGRRIWGFDRSDAEMKMARAAGWSRADLVWERLLEAGNLAWAEGVQAKAASRFRQADLLTRLCFDRNDLRRATCHANLSLIAMAGNKPHRAALHQARALQIWKTAASQIATMNVAPRSRSSLFHLRLEAKHRDTFHDNMRKRFSNFAAETEETLRMLTAPAPSRHRHFSRWRGERPNVYDDTRKIMGACLLIIDRA
;
A
#
# COMPACT_ATOMS: atom_id res chain seq x y z
N MET A 1 -35.50 10.16 -10.15
CA MET A 1 -34.73 9.25 -9.28
C MET A 1 -33.80 8.43 -10.16
N THR A 2 -32.56 8.90 -10.34
CA THR A 2 -31.57 8.29 -11.23
C THR A 2 -30.74 7.30 -10.43
N THR A 3 -31.02 6.02 -10.64
CA THR A 3 -30.24 4.89 -10.12
C THR A 3 -28.87 4.87 -10.80
N ASN A 4 -27.85 5.31 -10.06
CA ASN A 4 -26.47 5.31 -10.53
C ASN A 4 -25.87 3.92 -10.33
N THR A 5 -26.09 3.03 -11.30
CA THR A 5 -25.56 1.66 -11.30
C THR A 5 -24.08 1.69 -11.70
N PHE A 6 -23.20 2.13 -10.80
CA PHE A 6 -21.75 1.91 -10.91
C PHE A 6 -21.43 0.43 -10.65
N GLY A 7 -21.80 -0.43 -11.61
CA GLY A 7 -21.23 -1.76 -11.74
C GLY A 7 -19.74 -1.64 -12.04
N ARG A 8 -18.93 -1.52 -10.98
CA ARG A 8 -17.46 -1.52 -11.03
C ARG A 8 -16.98 -2.73 -11.82
N ARG A 9 -16.51 -2.54 -13.05
CA ARG A 9 -15.73 -3.54 -13.78
C ARG A 9 -14.39 -3.68 -13.04
N ILE A 10 -14.22 -4.79 -12.30
CA ILE A 10 -13.05 -5.08 -11.43
C ILE A 10 -11.78 -5.42 -12.23
N TRP A 11 -11.75 -5.15 -13.53
CA TRP A 11 -10.64 -5.52 -14.41
C TRP A 11 -10.22 -4.34 -15.29
N GLY A 12 -9.32 -3.50 -14.76
CA GLY A 12 -8.51 -2.57 -15.54
C GLY A 12 -7.41 -3.30 -16.30
N PHE A 13 -7.80 -4.20 -17.21
CA PHE A 13 -6.92 -4.86 -18.18
C PHE A 13 -6.94 -4.19 -19.55
N ASP A 14 -7.73 -3.13 -19.72
CA ASP A 14 -7.76 -2.40 -20.97
C ASP A 14 -6.41 -1.72 -21.21
N ARG A 15 -5.77 -2.07 -22.32
CA ARG A 15 -4.51 -1.43 -22.77
C ARG A 15 -4.66 0.08 -22.98
N SER A 16 -5.91 0.58 -23.00
CA SER A 16 -6.31 1.98 -23.09
C SER A 16 -6.46 2.70 -21.74
N ASP A 17 -6.24 2.03 -20.61
CA ASP A 17 -6.38 2.58 -19.26
C ASP A 17 -5.49 3.82 -19.06
N ALA A 18 -6.12 4.99 -18.96
CA ALA A 18 -5.45 6.27 -18.78
C ALA A 18 -4.56 6.26 -17.53
N GLU A 19 -4.98 5.56 -16.47
CA GLU A 19 -4.22 5.41 -15.24
C GLU A 19 -2.92 4.62 -15.48
N MET A 20 -3.00 3.54 -16.27
CA MET A 20 -1.83 2.77 -16.68
C MET A 20 -0.87 3.59 -17.54
N LYS A 21 -1.38 4.40 -18.46
CA LYS A 21 -0.54 5.29 -19.28
C LYS A 21 0.19 6.32 -18.42
N MET A 22 -0.51 6.96 -17.49
CA MET A 22 0.08 7.94 -16.55
C MET A 22 1.13 7.30 -15.64
N ALA A 23 0.85 6.13 -15.08
CA ALA A 23 1.79 5.42 -14.22
C ALA A 23 3.06 5.03 -14.98
N ARG A 24 2.94 4.47 -16.19
CA ARG A 24 4.10 4.11 -17.01
C ARG A 24 4.93 5.34 -17.42
N ALA A 25 4.28 6.45 -17.75
CA ALA A 25 4.97 7.71 -18.03
C ALA A 25 5.78 8.22 -16.81
N ALA A 26 5.32 7.90 -15.60
CA ALA A 26 6.02 8.21 -14.35
C ALA A 26 7.00 7.12 -13.88
N GLY A 27 7.29 6.12 -14.73
CA GLY A 27 8.25 5.05 -14.43
C GLY A 27 7.71 3.90 -13.57
N TRP A 28 6.40 3.87 -13.30
CA TRP A 28 5.78 2.73 -12.64
C TRP A 28 5.65 1.53 -13.60
N SER A 29 5.90 0.35 -13.06
CA SER A 29 5.66 -0.90 -13.74
C SER A 29 4.18 -1.26 -13.75
N ARG A 30 3.78 -2.15 -14.67
CA ARG A 30 2.43 -2.74 -14.63
C ARG A 30 2.19 -3.51 -13.33
N ALA A 31 3.22 -4.15 -12.78
CA ALA A 31 3.11 -4.90 -11.54
C ALA A 31 2.77 -3.98 -10.36
N ASP A 32 3.29 -2.74 -10.34
CA ASP A 32 3.02 -1.76 -9.28
C ASP A 32 1.51 -1.47 -9.18
N LEU A 33 0.89 -1.16 -10.32
CA LEU A 33 -0.55 -0.89 -10.39
C LEU A 33 -1.41 -2.12 -10.12
N VAL A 34 -1.03 -3.28 -10.66
CA VAL A 34 -1.80 -4.51 -10.42
C VAL A 34 -1.74 -4.90 -8.95
N TRP A 35 -0.58 -4.76 -8.31
CA TRP A 35 -0.42 -5.00 -6.87
C TRP A 35 -1.35 -4.09 -6.06
N GLU A 36 -1.33 -2.78 -6.33
CA GLU A 36 -2.16 -1.81 -5.62
C GLU A 36 -3.65 -2.15 -5.76
N ARG A 37 -4.11 -2.38 -7.00
CA ARG A 37 -5.51 -2.73 -7.30
C ARG A 37 -5.94 -4.04 -6.65
N LEU A 38 -5.06 -5.05 -6.60
CA LEU A 38 -5.36 -6.31 -5.93
C LEU A 38 -5.54 -6.10 -4.42
N LEU A 39 -4.68 -5.30 -3.78
CA LEU A 39 -4.83 -5.00 -2.37
C LEU A 39 -6.07 -4.13 -2.09
N GLU A 40 -6.36 -3.12 -2.90
CA GLU A 40 -7.59 -2.33 -2.78
C GLU A 40 -8.83 -3.22 -2.91
N ALA A 41 -8.88 -4.07 -3.93
CA ALA A 41 -10.00 -5.01 -4.14
C ALA A 41 -10.12 -6.03 -3.00
N GLY A 42 -9.00 -6.50 -2.45
CA GLY A 42 -8.97 -7.40 -1.30
C GLY A 42 -9.52 -6.75 -0.04
N ASN A 43 -9.11 -5.51 0.24
CA ASN A 43 -9.58 -4.74 1.39
C ASN A 43 -11.05 -4.35 1.27
N LEU A 44 -11.53 -3.99 0.07
CA LEU A 44 -12.96 -3.76 -0.17
C LEU A 44 -13.78 -5.02 0.06
N ALA A 45 -13.35 -6.16 -0.49
CA ALA A 45 -14.03 -7.43 -0.27
C ALA A 45 -14.04 -7.83 1.22
N TRP A 46 -12.98 -7.50 1.97
CA TRP A 46 -12.95 -7.71 3.41
C TRP A 46 -13.97 -6.83 4.14
N ALA A 47 -14.03 -5.53 3.82
CA ALA A 47 -15.00 -4.60 4.40
C ALA A 47 -16.46 -4.99 4.08
N GLU A 48 -16.69 -5.61 2.92
CA GLU A 48 -17.99 -6.18 2.52
C GLU A 48 -18.30 -7.53 3.21
N GLY A 49 -17.40 -8.06 4.05
CA GLY A 49 -17.56 -9.35 4.73
C GLY A 49 -17.27 -10.58 3.85
N VAL A 50 -16.85 -10.39 2.60
CA VAL A 50 -16.59 -11.47 1.62
C VAL A 50 -15.14 -11.99 1.76
N GLN A 51 -14.86 -12.65 2.89
CA GLN A 51 -13.50 -13.08 3.27
C GLN A 51 -12.81 -13.97 2.23
N ALA A 52 -13.53 -14.88 1.57
CA ALA A 52 -12.96 -15.77 0.55
C ALA A 52 -12.41 -14.99 -0.66
N LYS A 53 -13.13 -13.94 -1.09
CA LYS A 53 -12.72 -13.06 -2.17
C LYS A 53 -11.52 -12.22 -1.75
N ALA A 54 -11.53 -11.67 -0.53
CA ALA A 54 -10.39 -10.96 0.04
C ALA A 54 -9.12 -11.84 0.04
N ALA A 55 -9.22 -13.06 0.58
CA ALA A 55 -8.13 -14.03 0.62
C ALA A 55 -7.57 -14.35 -0.77
N SER A 56 -8.43 -14.54 -1.77
CA SER A 56 -8.00 -14.78 -3.17
C SER A 56 -7.18 -13.61 -3.71
N ARG A 57 -7.63 -12.36 -3.52
CA ARG A 57 -6.92 -11.16 -3.98
C ARG A 57 -5.57 -10.99 -3.30
N PHE A 58 -5.49 -11.21 -1.98
CA PHE A 58 -4.22 -11.11 -1.26
C PHE A 58 -3.22 -12.20 -1.67
N ARG A 59 -3.68 -13.42 -1.98
CA ARG A 59 -2.80 -14.48 -2.52
C ARG A 59 -2.30 -14.15 -3.93
N GLN A 60 -3.17 -13.59 -4.78
CA GLN A 60 -2.77 -13.12 -6.11
C GLN A 60 -1.72 -12.00 -6.03
N ALA A 61 -1.91 -11.05 -5.12
CA ALA A 61 -0.95 -9.98 -4.87
C ALA A 61 0.39 -10.55 -4.37
N ASP A 62 0.37 -11.48 -3.42
CA ASP A 62 1.57 -12.15 -2.89
C ASP A 62 2.31 -12.97 -3.95
N LEU A 63 1.60 -13.60 -4.90
CA LEU A 63 2.23 -14.25 -6.04
C LEU A 63 2.89 -13.24 -6.97
N LEU A 64 2.19 -12.16 -7.30
CA LEU A 64 2.72 -11.09 -8.15
C LEU A 64 4.00 -10.49 -7.54
N THR A 65 4.00 -10.18 -6.24
CA THR A 65 5.17 -9.57 -5.60
C THR A 65 6.37 -10.51 -5.54
N ARG A 66 6.14 -11.82 -5.43
CA ARG A 66 7.20 -12.84 -5.54
C ARG A 66 7.84 -12.91 -6.93
N LEU A 67 7.09 -12.60 -7.98
CA LEU A 67 7.55 -12.70 -9.36
C LEU A 67 8.16 -11.39 -9.89
N CYS A 68 7.70 -10.24 -9.39
CA CYS A 68 8.00 -8.94 -10.01
C CYS A 68 8.81 -7.98 -9.13
N PHE A 69 8.92 -8.21 -7.82
CA PHE A 69 9.58 -7.28 -6.91
C PHE A 69 10.77 -7.92 -6.18
N ASP A 70 11.68 -7.07 -5.69
CA ASP A 70 12.82 -7.50 -4.90
C ASP A 70 12.38 -8.24 -3.63
N ARG A 71 13.23 -9.15 -3.13
CA ARG A 71 12.91 -9.94 -1.95
C ARG A 71 12.63 -9.09 -0.71
N ASN A 72 13.24 -7.92 -0.61
CA ASN A 72 13.09 -6.99 0.50
C ASN A 72 12.11 -5.85 0.21
N ASP A 73 11.42 -5.84 -0.93
CA ASP A 73 10.45 -4.79 -1.26
C ASP A 73 9.30 -4.74 -0.23
N LEU A 74 9.00 -3.55 0.30
CA LEU A 74 7.98 -3.37 1.35
C LEU A 74 6.58 -3.85 0.93
N ARG A 75 6.27 -3.86 -0.37
CA ARG A 75 4.99 -4.35 -0.89
C ARG A 75 4.79 -5.84 -0.62
N ARG A 76 5.89 -6.60 -0.49
CA ARG A 76 5.85 -8.01 -0.06
C ARG A 76 5.45 -8.13 1.41
N ALA A 77 5.95 -7.23 2.26
CA ALA A 77 5.57 -7.22 3.68
C ALA A 77 4.07 -6.99 3.86
N THR A 78 3.47 -6.06 3.11
CA THR A 78 2.02 -5.78 3.13
C THR A 78 1.19 -6.99 2.71
N CYS A 79 1.63 -7.72 1.67
CA CYS A 79 0.97 -8.97 1.26
C CYS A 79 0.99 -10.02 2.38
N HIS A 80 2.13 -10.20 3.05
CA HIS A 80 2.24 -11.08 4.21
C HIS A 80 1.40 -10.60 5.40
N ALA A 81 1.35 -9.30 5.67
CA ALA A 81 0.50 -8.74 6.71
C ALA A 81 -0.97 -9.10 6.50
N ASN A 82 -1.50 -8.88 5.30
CA ASN A 82 -2.88 -9.23 4.95
C ASN A 82 -3.13 -10.74 5.01
N LEU A 83 -2.19 -11.57 4.54
CA LEU A 83 -2.32 -13.03 4.64
C LEU A 83 -2.29 -13.53 6.09
N SER A 84 -1.57 -12.84 6.98
CA SER A 84 -1.61 -13.12 8.41
C SER A 84 -3.01 -12.89 8.98
N LEU A 85 -3.63 -11.75 8.64
CA LEU A 85 -4.97 -11.40 9.11
C LEU A 85 -6.04 -12.35 8.55
N ILE A 86 -5.94 -12.74 7.28
CA ILE A 86 -6.78 -13.79 6.68
C ILE A 86 -6.62 -15.13 7.43
N ALA A 87 -5.39 -15.50 7.82
CA ALA A 87 -5.15 -16.73 8.56
C ALA A 87 -5.72 -16.67 9.98
N MET A 88 -5.64 -15.51 10.66
CA MET A 88 -6.28 -15.31 11.97
C MET A 88 -7.79 -15.47 11.89
N ALA A 89 -8.45 -14.82 10.93
CA ALA A 89 -9.90 -14.97 10.74
C ALA A 89 -10.32 -16.39 10.34
N GLY A 90 -9.44 -17.13 9.65
CA GLY A 90 -9.63 -18.54 9.34
C GLY A 90 -9.24 -19.51 10.47
N ASN A 91 -9.00 -19.02 11.70
CA ASN A 91 -8.55 -19.79 12.87
C ASN A 91 -7.29 -20.65 12.61
N LYS A 92 -6.29 -20.07 11.92
CA LYS A 92 -5.01 -20.72 11.57
C LYS A 92 -3.83 -19.96 12.17
N PRO A 93 -3.69 -19.92 13.52
CA PRO A 93 -2.72 -19.07 14.21
C PRO A 93 -1.26 -19.35 13.82
N HIS A 94 -0.90 -20.62 13.60
CA HIS A 94 0.45 -20.98 13.14
C HIS A 94 0.78 -20.35 11.77
N ARG A 95 -0.16 -20.38 10.82
CA ARG A 95 0.06 -19.77 9.49
C ARG A 95 0.10 -18.25 9.59
N ALA A 96 -0.71 -17.66 10.48
CA ALA A 96 -0.68 -16.23 10.75
C ALA A 96 0.70 -15.81 11.29
N ALA A 97 1.23 -16.50 12.31
CA ALA A 97 2.54 -16.22 12.88
C ALA A 97 3.68 -16.28 11.84
N LEU A 98 3.66 -17.27 10.93
CA LEU A 98 4.63 -17.36 9.84
C LEU A 98 4.57 -16.16 8.90
N HIS A 99 3.37 -15.72 8.54
CA HIS A 99 3.18 -14.54 7.69
C HIS A 99 3.59 -13.25 8.42
N GLN A 100 3.24 -13.10 9.69
CA GLN A 100 3.68 -11.98 10.52
C GLN A 100 5.21 -11.91 10.61
N ALA A 101 5.88 -13.03 10.90
CA ALA A 101 7.34 -13.08 10.99
C ALA A 101 8.02 -12.65 9.68
N ARG A 102 7.49 -13.10 8.53
CA ARG A 102 7.99 -12.69 7.21
C ARG A 102 7.76 -11.21 6.93
N ALA A 103 6.58 -10.68 7.27
CA ALA A 103 6.29 -9.27 7.13
C ALA A 103 7.28 -8.42 7.93
N LEU A 104 7.50 -8.76 9.21
CA LEU A 104 8.46 -8.08 10.08
C LEU A 104 9.90 -8.18 9.56
N GLN A 105 10.31 -9.33 9.04
CA GLN A 105 11.66 -9.51 8.51
C GLN A 105 11.93 -8.58 7.31
N ILE A 106 10.97 -8.45 6.40
CA ILE A 106 11.07 -7.52 5.26
C ILE A 106 11.02 -6.07 5.74
N TRP A 107 10.16 -5.78 6.72
CA TRP A 107 9.95 -4.43 7.26
C TRP A 107 11.19 -3.80 7.91
N LYS A 108 12.17 -4.61 8.34
CA LYS A 108 13.48 -4.11 8.82
C LYS A 108 14.19 -3.21 7.81
N THR A 109 13.87 -3.32 6.52
CA THR A 109 14.43 -2.50 5.45
C THR A 109 13.64 -1.22 5.16
N ALA A 110 12.57 -0.93 5.90
CA ALA A 110 11.71 0.22 5.65
C ALA A 110 12.47 1.56 5.77
N ALA A 111 13.31 1.71 6.80
CA ALA A 111 14.10 2.93 7.00
C ALA A 111 15.05 3.22 5.83
N SER A 112 15.73 2.20 5.29
CA SER A 112 16.65 2.38 4.16
C SER A 112 15.90 2.65 2.84
N GLN A 113 14.74 2.03 2.62
CA GLN A 113 13.90 2.30 1.45
C GLN A 113 13.30 3.72 1.50
N ILE A 114 12.90 4.21 2.68
CA ILE A 114 12.43 5.60 2.86
C ILE A 114 13.58 6.60 2.63
N ALA A 115 14.78 6.30 3.12
CA ALA A 115 15.94 7.18 2.91
C ALA A 115 16.29 7.37 1.43
N THR A 116 16.10 6.32 0.63
CA THR A 116 16.45 6.26 -0.80
C THR A 116 15.29 6.54 -1.76
N MET A 117 14.09 6.83 -1.24
CA MET A 117 12.90 7.02 -2.07
C MET A 117 13.05 8.20 -3.03
N ASN A 118 12.60 8.03 -4.27
CA ASN A 118 12.52 9.12 -5.24
C ASN A 118 11.18 9.84 -5.12
N VAL A 119 11.23 11.12 -4.74
CA VAL A 119 10.05 12.00 -4.64
C VAL A 119 9.96 12.83 -5.91
N ALA A 120 8.93 12.59 -6.71
CA ALA A 120 8.74 13.34 -7.96
C ALA A 120 8.33 14.80 -7.66
N PRO A 121 8.82 15.78 -8.43
CA PRO A 121 8.37 17.16 -8.32
C PRO A 121 6.86 17.25 -8.54
N ARG A 122 6.16 17.99 -7.68
CA ARG A 122 4.69 18.13 -7.79
C ARG A 122 4.35 19.41 -8.53
N SER A 123 3.46 19.35 -9.51
CA SER A 123 2.94 20.55 -10.17
C SER A 123 2.18 21.40 -9.14
N ARG A 124 2.69 22.60 -8.84
CA ARG A 124 2.04 23.58 -7.97
C ARG A 124 1.52 24.74 -8.79
N SER A 125 0.37 25.27 -8.37
CA SER A 125 -0.43 26.27 -9.10
C SER A 125 0.23 27.65 -9.25
N SER A 126 1.42 27.89 -8.67
CA SER A 126 2.15 29.15 -8.88
C SER A 126 3.66 28.94 -8.99
N LEU A 127 4.29 29.78 -9.84
CA LEU A 127 5.73 29.82 -10.03
C LEU A 127 6.47 30.22 -8.73
N PHE A 128 5.79 30.98 -7.85
CA PHE A 128 6.27 31.28 -6.51
C PHE A 128 6.48 30.01 -5.66
N HIS A 129 5.51 29.10 -5.63
CA HIS A 129 5.65 27.83 -4.89
C HIS A 129 6.74 26.93 -5.48
N LEU A 130 6.90 26.93 -6.81
CA LEU A 130 7.99 26.19 -7.46
C LEU A 130 9.36 26.75 -7.07
N ARG A 131 9.52 28.08 -7.02
CA ARG A 131 10.77 28.73 -6.58
C ARG A 131 11.06 28.48 -5.11
N LEU A 132 10.04 28.51 -4.25
CA LEU A 132 10.17 28.24 -2.82
C LEU A 132 10.58 26.78 -2.57
N GLU A 133 9.97 25.82 -3.28
CA GLU A 133 10.32 24.40 -3.21
C GLU A 133 11.73 24.15 -3.73
N ALA A 134 12.13 24.80 -4.83
CA ALA A 134 13.50 24.70 -5.32
C ALA A 134 14.53 25.25 -4.31
N LYS A 135 14.21 26.37 -3.65
CA LYS A 135 15.07 27.01 -2.62
C LYS A 135 15.19 26.19 -1.34
N HIS A 136 14.13 25.48 -0.94
CA HIS A 136 14.07 24.70 0.31
C HIS A 136 13.91 23.20 0.05
N ARG A 137 14.47 22.71 -1.06
CA ARG A 137 14.29 21.35 -1.56
C ARG A 137 14.64 20.31 -0.49
N ASP A 138 15.79 20.46 0.15
CA ASP A 138 16.26 19.50 1.15
C ASP A 138 15.33 19.44 2.36
N THR A 139 14.90 20.59 2.88
CA THR A 139 13.93 20.67 3.97
C THR A 139 12.59 20.02 3.60
N PHE A 140 12.16 20.15 2.35
CA PHE A 140 10.93 19.49 1.87
C PHE A 140 11.09 17.97 1.82
N HIS A 141 12.21 17.47 1.28
CA HIS A 141 12.52 16.03 1.24
C HIS A 141 12.65 15.45 2.65
N ASP A 142 13.28 16.17 3.58
CA ASP A 142 13.44 15.72 4.97
C ASP A 142 12.09 15.67 5.70
N ASN A 143 11.23 16.66 5.49
CA ASN A 143 9.87 16.63 6.03
C ASN A 143 9.04 15.50 5.42
N MET A 144 9.19 15.22 4.13
CA MET A 144 8.55 14.06 3.48
C MET A 144 9.05 12.75 4.08
N ARG A 145 10.37 12.54 4.19
CA ARG A 145 10.96 11.36 4.83
C ARG A 145 10.45 11.19 6.26
N LYS A 146 10.45 12.27 7.06
CA LYS A 146 9.91 12.25 8.43
C LYS A 146 8.45 11.79 8.48
N ARG A 147 7.60 12.29 7.58
CA ARG A 147 6.20 11.85 7.47
C ARG A 147 6.11 10.35 7.15
N PHE A 148 6.90 9.86 6.20
CA PHE A 148 6.90 8.44 5.84
C PHE A 148 7.49 7.53 6.92
N SER A 149 8.49 8.01 7.66
CA SER A 149 9.00 7.30 8.84
C SER A 149 7.93 7.13 9.92
N ASN A 150 7.07 8.13 10.13
CA ASN A 150 5.95 8.00 11.06
C ASN A 150 4.95 6.93 10.61
N PHE A 151 4.55 6.94 9.32
CA PHE A 151 3.72 5.87 8.76
C PHE A 151 4.35 4.49 8.93
N ALA A 152 5.67 4.41 8.70
CA ALA A 152 6.39 3.15 8.81
C ALA A 152 6.45 2.63 10.25
N ALA A 153 6.59 3.52 11.22
CA ALA A 153 6.53 3.19 12.65
C ALA A 153 5.14 2.68 13.06
N GLU A 154 4.07 3.40 12.68
CA GLU A 154 2.68 2.97 12.93
C GLU A 154 2.39 1.58 12.30
N THR A 155 2.90 1.36 11.10
CA THR A 155 2.76 0.07 10.42
C THR A 155 3.56 -1.00 11.16
N GLU A 156 4.79 -0.73 11.59
CA GLU A 156 5.59 -1.69 12.36
C GLU A 156 4.89 -2.14 13.65
N GLU A 157 4.31 -1.19 14.40
CA GLU A 157 3.49 -1.50 15.57
C GLU A 157 2.33 -2.43 15.22
N THR A 158 1.67 -2.17 14.09
CA THR A 158 0.58 -3.02 13.60
C THR A 158 1.08 -4.41 13.22
N LEU A 159 2.22 -4.50 12.53
CA LEU A 159 2.83 -5.77 12.13
C LEU A 159 3.18 -6.63 13.35
N ARG A 160 3.65 -6.03 14.44
CA ARG A 160 3.95 -6.73 15.70
C ARG A 160 2.70 -7.28 16.38
N MET A 161 1.53 -6.71 16.11
CA MET A 161 0.26 -7.04 16.76
C MET A 161 -0.69 -7.88 15.90
N LEU A 162 -0.29 -8.34 14.70
CA LEU A 162 -1.21 -9.02 13.77
C LEU A 162 -1.84 -10.31 14.33
N THR A 163 -1.09 -11.09 15.11
CA THR A 163 -1.61 -12.31 15.76
C THR A 163 -2.17 -12.08 17.17
N ALA A 164 -2.03 -10.87 17.71
CA ALA A 164 -2.58 -10.54 19.02
C ALA A 164 -4.11 -10.41 18.93
N PRO A 165 -4.88 -10.81 19.96
CA PRO A 165 -6.35 -10.72 19.96
C PRO A 165 -6.86 -9.28 20.07
N ALA A 166 -6.02 -8.33 20.50
CA ALA A 166 -6.40 -6.92 20.65
C ALA A 166 -6.73 -6.25 19.30
N PRO A 167 -7.66 -5.27 19.30
CA PRO A 167 -8.00 -4.51 18.10
C PRO A 167 -6.78 -3.73 17.58
N SER A 168 -6.81 -3.40 16.28
CA SER A 168 -5.74 -2.58 15.69
C SER A 168 -5.79 -1.19 16.31
N ARG A 169 -4.64 -0.69 16.78
CA ARG A 169 -4.49 0.70 17.24
C ARG A 169 -4.64 1.70 16.08
N HIS A 170 -4.31 1.24 14.87
CA HIS A 170 -4.18 2.09 13.69
C HIS A 170 -5.19 1.68 12.62
N ARG A 171 -5.80 2.68 11.98
CA ARG A 171 -6.62 2.50 10.77
C ARG A 171 -5.71 2.67 9.56
N HIS A 172 -5.62 1.63 8.73
CA HIS A 172 -4.76 1.58 7.55
C HIS A 172 -5.57 1.81 6.29
N PHE A 173 -6.39 0.83 5.89
CA PHE A 173 -7.10 0.90 4.62
C PHE A 173 -8.09 2.07 4.56
N SER A 174 -8.76 2.37 5.67
CA SER A 174 -9.63 3.54 5.75
C SER A 174 -8.87 4.85 5.50
N ARG A 175 -7.63 4.98 5.98
CA ARG A 175 -6.77 6.15 5.69
C ARG A 175 -6.30 6.16 4.25
N TRP A 176 -5.92 5.01 3.69
CA TRP A 176 -5.52 4.90 2.28
C TRP A 176 -6.57 5.53 1.35
N ARG A 177 -7.86 5.25 1.56
CA ARG A 177 -8.94 5.80 0.72
C ARG A 177 -9.00 7.34 0.70
N GLY A 178 -8.59 8.00 1.77
CA GLY A 178 -8.60 9.47 1.88
C GLY A 178 -7.24 10.12 1.59
N GLU A 179 -6.13 9.42 1.86
CA GLU A 179 -4.78 9.97 1.78
C GLU A 179 -4.02 9.55 0.50
N ARG A 180 -4.53 8.60 -0.30
CA ARG A 180 -3.86 8.05 -1.51
C ARG A 180 -3.28 9.16 -2.38
N PRO A 181 -1.98 9.14 -2.72
CA PRO A 181 -1.39 10.20 -3.52
C PRO A 181 -1.84 10.06 -4.98
N ASN A 182 -2.16 11.19 -5.61
CA ASN A 182 -2.51 11.21 -7.03
C ASN A 182 -1.29 11.07 -7.96
N VAL A 183 -0.07 11.15 -7.42
CA VAL A 183 1.19 11.06 -8.15
C VAL A 183 1.72 9.62 -8.11
N TYR A 184 2.24 9.16 -9.24
CA TYR A 184 2.90 7.85 -9.37
C TYR A 184 4.40 8.02 -9.13
N ASP A 185 4.84 7.87 -7.88
CA ASP A 185 6.25 7.86 -7.49
C ASP A 185 6.47 6.90 -6.32
N ASP A 186 7.67 6.88 -5.72
CA ASP A 186 7.95 5.97 -4.61
C ASP A 186 7.17 6.33 -3.34
N THR A 187 6.70 7.58 -3.21
CA THR A 187 5.87 7.99 -2.08
C THR A 187 4.56 7.22 -2.06
N ARG A 188 3.91 7.03 -3.21
CA ARG A 188 2.68 6.21 -3.31
C ARG A 188 2.96 4.72 -3.09
N LYS A 189 4.10 4.19 -3.53
CA LYS A 189 4.48 2.79 -3.26
C LYS A 189 4.68 2.53 -1.78
N ILE A 190 5.46 3.38 -1.10
CA ILE A 190 5.74 3.27 0.34
C ILE A 190 4.47 3.48 1.14
N MET A 191 3.65 4.48 0.80
CA MET A 191 2.38 4.71 1.49
C MET A 191 1.41 3.56 1.29
N GLY A 192 1.35 2.99 0.09
CA GLY A 192 0.57 1.79 -0.18
C GLY A 192 1.07 0.63 0.67
N ALA A 193 2.39 0.46 0.80
CA ALA A 193 2.97 -0.61 1.61
C ALA A 193 2.61 -0.47 3.11
N CYS A 194 2.49 0.76 3.59
CA CYS A 194 2.04 1.05 4.96
C CYS A 194 0.53 0.85 5.14
N LEU A 195 -0.30 1.41 4.24
CA LEU A 195 -1.72 1.60 4.48
C LEU A 195 -2.65 0.59 3.78
N LEU A 196 -2.18 -0.21 2.82
CA LEU A 196 -3.01 -1.23 2.17
C LEU A 196 -3.13 -2.52 3.02
N ILE A 197 -3.23 -2.34 4.33
CA ILE A 197 -3.44 -3.39 5.33
C ILE A 197 -4.91 -3.37 5.76
N ILE A 198 -5.49 -4.55 5.94
CA ILE A 198 -6.85 -4.72 6.45
C ILE A 198 -7.03 -3.96 7.77
N ASP A 199 -8.10 -3.18 7.86
CA ASP A 199 -8.58 -2.61 9.12
C ASP A 199 -9.20 -3.72 9.97
N ARG A 200 -8.67 -3.90 11.19
CA ARG A 200 -9.28 -4.78 12.20
C ARG A 200 -10.32 -3.98 12.97
N ALA A 201 -11.56 -4.49 12.98
CA ALA A 201 -12.62 -4.00 13.86
C ALA A 201 -12.33 -4.34 15.33
#